data_AF-A0A3C0QNX4-F1
#
_entry.id   AF-A0A3C0QNX4-F1
#
_cell.length_a   1.000
_cell.length_b   1.000
_cell.length_c   1.000
_cell.angle_alpha   90.00
_cell.angle_beta   90.00
_cell.angle_gamma   90.00
#
_symmetry.space_group_name_H-M   'P 1'
#
loop_
_entity.id
_entity.type
_entity.pdbx_description
1 polymer ?
#
loop_
_entity_poly.entity_id
_entity_poly.type
_entity_poly.pdbx_seq_one_letter_code
_entity_poly.pdbx_strand_id
1 'polypeptide(L)'
;MRLQNIYQSDINRDINGVVKVAQDDEYSIRQELEEYIITRELRKHFNTFLNHYEHSLSQPTDKIGVWISGFFGSGKSHFLKMLSYLLSNRIVGEKPAVDYFADKFDDPMMFAQLETCVKIPTETILFNIDSKSPLTKDKTAILRVFAKVFYEHLGFYGNDLKVAKLEQFIAKSNKTEEFRSSFERINGGEWEDSRDSFAFFEDDIVEAMTESLGMSETSARNWFNGEEEIELSIEQLVKEIKGYIDSKGKNFRLLFMVDEVGQYIGSDSDLMLNLQTIVEEIGTKCAGRVWVMVTSQEAIDSITKISGDDF
;
A
#
# COMPACT_ATOMS: atom_id res chain seq x y z
N MET A 1 19.25 -39.71 23.15
CA MET A 1 18.38 -38.94 22.25
C MET A 1 18.66 -37.46 22.51
N ARG A 2 19.06 -36.66 21.51
CA ARG A 2 19.26 -35.22 21.72
C ARG A 2 17.89 -34.53 21.64
N LEU A 3 17.58 -33.64 22.58
CA LEU A 3 16.29 -32.91 22.65
C LEU A 3 15.94 -32.21 21.33
N GLN A 4 16.96 -31.71 20.62
CA GLN A 4 16.86 -31.09 19.31
C GLN A 4 16.12 -31.95 18.27
N ASN A 5 16.20 -33.28 18.37
CA ASN A 5 15.58 -34.21 17.41
C ASN A 5 14.09 -34.49 17.70
N ILE A 6 13.53 -33.89 18.77
CA ILE A 6 12.11 -34.00 19.13
C ILE A 6 11.30 -32.88 18.48
N TYR A 7 11.92 -31.73 18.21
CA TYR A 7 11.25 -30.55 17.69
C TYR A 7 11.09 -30.64 16.16
N GLN A 8 9.95 -30.17 15.67
CA GLN A 8 9.64 -30.13 14.24
C GLN A 8 10.60 -29.20 13.46
N SER A 9 11.11 -28.16 14.12
CA SER A 9 11.99 -27.14 13.52
C SER A 9 13.26 -26.97 14.37
N ASP A 10 14.33 -26.46 13.77
CA ASP A 10 15.60 -26.20 14.48
C ASP A 10 15.40 -25.19 15.61
N ILE A 11 15.79 -25.55 16.82
CA ILE A 11 15.66 -24.72 18.03
C ILE A 11 16.67 -23.57 18.09
N ASN A 12 17.74 -23.60 17.28
CA ASN A 12 18.75 -22.54 17.24
C ASN A 12 18.53 -21.52 16.12
N ARG A 13 17.45 -21.66 15.35
CA ARG A 13 17.11 -20.70 14.30
C ARG A 13 16.80 -19.33 14.92
N ASP A 14 17.19 -18.28 14.24
CA ASP A 14 16.86 -16.91 14.64
C ASP A 14 15.35 -16.68 14.46
N ILE A 15 14.67 -16.06 15.41
CA ILE A 15 13.23 -15.77 15.30
C ILE A 15 13.06 -14.28 15.53
N ASN A 16 12.56 -13.58 14.51
CA ASN A 16 12.26 -12.16 14.62
C ASN A 16 11.10 -11.95 15.61
N GLY A 17 11.43 -11.47 16.81
CA GLY A 17 10.43 -11.18 17.86
C GLY A 17 9.53 -9.97 17.56
N VAL A 18 9.87 -9.17 16.54
CA VAL A 18 9.11 -7.97 16.14
C VAL A 18 8.89 -8.01 14.63
N VAL A 19 7.61 -7.93 14.24
CA VAL A 19 7.23 -7.86 12.82
C VAL A 19 7.51 -6.44 12.31
N LYS A 20 8.42 -6.32 11.35
CA LYS A 20 8.69 -5.06 10.65
C LYS A 20 7.96 -5.07 9.32
N VAL A 21 7.06 -4.10 9.15
CA VAL A 21 6.26 -3.94 7.93
C VAL A 21 7.14 -3.60 6.71
N ALA A 22 8.23 -2.87 6.93
CA ALA A 22 9.17 -2.45 5.89
C ALA A 22 10.26 -3.49 5.54
N GLN A 23 10.26 -4.66 6.19
CA GLN A 23 11.23 -5.72 5.89
C GLN A 23 10.69 -6.60 4.76
N ASP A 24 11.27 -6.44 3.56
CA ASP A 24 10.83 -7.07 2.30
C ASP A 24 11.93 -7.94 1.68
N ASP A 25 12.95 -8.36 2.46
CA ASP A 25 13.95 -9.30 1.98
C ASP A 25 13.37 -10.72 1.87
N GLU A 26 13.65 -11.41 0.76
CA GLU A 26 13.04 -12.70 0.44
C GLU A 26 13.26 -13.77 1.52
N TYR A 27 14.42 -13.75 2.19
CA TYR A 27 14.73 -14.67 3.28
C TYR A 27 13.78 -14.47 4.46
N SER A 28 13.58 -13.22 4.90
CA SER A 28 12.64 -12.89 5.97
C SER A 28 11.20 -13.26 5.60
N ILE A 29 10.77 -12.96 4.37
CA ILE A 29 9.41 -13.30 3.90
C ILE A 29 9.20 -14.81 3.95
N ARG A 30 10.16 -15.58 3.40
CA ARG A 30 10.13 -17.03 3.40
C ARG A 30 10.01 -17.58 4.82
N GLN A 31 10.84 -17.09 5.73
CA GLN A 31 10.84 -17.55 7.10
C GLN A 31 9.50 -17.23 7.79
N GLU A 32 8.97 -16.01 7.62
CA GLU A 32 7.67 -15.64 8.19
C GLU A 32 6.54 -16.54 7.64
N LEU A 33 6.52 -16.79 6.34
CA LEU A 33 5.56 -17.68 5.69
C LEU A 33 5.69 -19.13 6.17
N GLU A 34 6.91 -19.65 6.39
CA GLU A 34 7.16 -20.99 6.91
C GLU A 34 6.77 -21.12 8.39
N GLU A 35 6.99 -20.09 9.20
CA GLU A 35 6.78 -20.12 10.65
C GLU A 35 5.37 -19.70 11.09
N TYR A 36 4.57 -19.07 10.22
CA TYR A 36 3.23 -18.62 10.59
C TYR A 36 2.32 -19.76 11.05
N ILE A 37 1.67 -19.62 12.21
CA ILE A 37 0.75 -20.63 12.77
C ILE A 37 -0.68 -20.10 12.78
N ILE A 38 -1.59 -20.85 12.16
CA ILE A 38 -3.01 -20.49 12.10
C ILE A 38 -3.73 -21.08 13.32
N THR A 39 -3.96 -20.24 14.31
CA THR A 39 -4.78 -20.61 15.48
C THR A 39 -6.25 -20.73 15.09
N ARG A 40 -7.05 -21.37 15.96
CA ARG A 40 -8.50 -21.47 15.79
C ARG A 40 -9.20 -20.11 15.69
N GLU A 41 -8.67 -19.09 16.36
CA GLU A 41 -9.22 -17.72 16.30
C GLU A 41 -8.85 -17.03 14.98
N LEU A 42 -7.58 -17.10 14.57
CA LEU A 42 -7.14 -16.58 13.27
C LEU A 42 -7.92 -17.21 12.12
N ARG A 43 -8.27 -18.49 12.23
CA ARG A 43 -9.11 -19.18 11.24
C ARG A 43 -10.46 -18.46 11.02
N LYS A 44 -11.10 -18.00 12.09
CA LYS A 44 -12.36 -17.25 11.97
C LYS A 44 -12.14 -15.95 11.23
N HIS A 45 -11.06 -15.22 11.53
CA HIS A 45 -10.75 -13.95 10.87
C HIS A 45 -10.42 -14.12 9.38
N PHE A 46 -9.60 -15.11 9.03
CA PHE A 46 -9.36 -15.46 7.63
C PHE A 46 -10.66 -15.85 6.93
N ASN A 47 -11.51 -16.70 7.54
CA ASN A 47 -12.76 -17.12 6.92
C ASN A 47 -13.69 -15.92 6.69
N THR A 48 -13.87 -15.04 7.68
CA THR A 48 -14.66 -13.81 7.51
C THR A 48 -14.12 -12.96 6.37
N PHE A 49 -12.81 -12.72 6.35
CA PHE A 49 -12.18 -11.93 5.30
C PHE A 49 -12.34 -12.57 3.91
N LEU A 50 -11.98 -13.85 3.76
CA LEU A 50 -12.02 -14.56 2.49
C LEU A 50 -13.43 -14.64 1.91
N ASN A 51 -14.46 -14.83 2.74
CA ASN A 51 -15.85 -14.81 2.30
C ASN A 51 -16.24 -13.46 1.69
N HIS A 52 -15.86 -12.34 2.31
CA HIS A 52 -16.15 -11.01 1.78
C HIS A 52 -15.31 -10.69 0.55
N TYR A 53 -14.02 -11.04 0.58
CA TYR A 53 -13.09 -10.79 -0.52
C TYR A 53 -13.48 -11.58 -1.77
N GLU A 54 -13.74 -12.89 -1.63
CA GLU A 54 -14.18 -13.76 -2.73
C GLU A 54 -15.49 -13.27 -3.34
N HIS A 55 -16.46 -12.85 -2.51
CA HIS A 55 -17.71 -12.30 -3.01
C HIS A 55 -17.48 -11.06 -3.90
N SER A 56 -16.55 -10.18 -3.51
CA SER A 56 -16.18 -8.99 -4.30
C SER A 56 -15.50 -9.30 -5.63
N LEU A 57 -15.05 -10.54 -5.84
CA LEU A 57 -14.49 -10.97 -7.13
C LEU A 57 -15.58 -11.13 -8.19
N SER A 58 -16.80 -11.46 -7.76
CA SER A 58 -17.93 -11.74 -8.65
C SER A 58 -19.01 -10.64 -8.64
N GLN A 59 -19.12 -9.89 -7.55
CA GLN A 59 -20.13 -8.85 -7.37
C GLN A 59 -19.47 -7.52 -6.99
N PRO A 60 -19.79 -6.41 -7.68
CA PRO A 60 -19.37 -5.07 -7.27
C PRO A 60 -19.83 -4.75 -5.84
N THR A 61 -18.96 -4.13 -5.05
CA THR A 61 -19.30 -3.70 -3.69
C THR A 61 -18.52 -2.45 -3.28
N ASP A 62 -19.12 -1.62 -2.45
CA ASP A 62 -18.51 -0.48 -1.76
C ASP A 62 -17.94 -0.87 -0.37
N LYS A 63 -18.24 -2.07 0.13
CA LYS A 63 -17.82 -2.58 1.45
C LYS A 63 -16.39 -3.13 1.39
N ILE A 64 -15.42 -2.24 1.23
CA ILE A 64 -14.01 -2.58 0.98
C ILE A 64 -13.06 -2.29 2.16
N GLY A 65 -13.59 -1.70 3.23
CA GLY A 65 -12.85 -1.36 4.44
C GLY A 65 -12.75 -2.54 5.41
N VAL A 66 -11.53 -2.83 5.91
CA VAL A 66 -11.30 -3.85 6.93
C VAL A 66 -10.57 -3.24 8.12
N TRP A 67 -11.15 -3.38 9.32
CA TRP A 67 -10.57 -2.88 10.57
C TRP A 67 -10.09 -4.03 11.46
N ILE A 68 -8.78 -4.21 11.56
CA ILE A 68 -8.14 -5.27 12.35
C ILE A 68 -7.81 -4.70 13.73
N SER A 69 -8.61 -5.04 14.75
CA SER A 69 -8.45 -4.55 16.13
C SER A 69 -7.92 -5.62 17.09
N GLY A 70 -7.32 -5.20 18.20
CA GLY A 70 -6.75 -6.08 19.22
C GLY A 70 -5.57 -5.46 20.00
N PHE A 71 -5.22 -6.01 21.15
CA PHE A 71 -4.18 -5.46 22.02
C PHE A 71 -2.76 -5.54 21.43
N PHE A 72 -1.79 -4.81 22.01
CA PHE A 72 -0.39 -4.93 21.63
C PHE A 72 0.10 -6.38 21.75
N GLY A 73 0.90 -6.85 20.78
CA GLY A 73 1.37 -8.24 20.73
C GLY A 73 0.34 -9.28 20.29
N SER A 74 -0.90 -8.90 19.94
CA SER A 74 -1.93 -9.84 19.48
C SER A 74 -1.76 -10.34 18.04
N GLY A 75 -0.72 -9.89 17.33
CA GLY A 75 -0.42 -10.34 15.96
C GLY A 75 -1.16 -9.61 14.83
N LYS A 76 -1.75 -8.42 15.05
CA LYS A 76 -2.48 -7.66 14.01
C LYS A 76 -1.63 -7.32 12.79
N SER A 77 -0.47 -6.70 12.99
CA SER A 77 0.46 -6.35 11.93
C SER A 77 0.95 -7.60 11.20
N HIS A 78 1.17 -8.71 11.93
CA HIS A 78 1.53 -9.99 11.34
C HIS A 78 0.41 -10.56 10.47
N PHE A 79 -0.84 -10.51 10.94
CA PHE A 79 -2.01 -10.94 10.18
C PHE A 79 -2.22 -10.09 8.91
N LEU A 80 -2.11 -8.76 9.03
CA LEU A 80 -2.13 -7.83 7.89
C LEU A 80 -1.02 -8.18 6.87
N LYS A 81 0.21 -8.40 7.36
CA LYS A 81 1.37 -8.77 6.54
C LYS A 81 1.18 -10.12 5.84
N MET A 82 0.63 -11.13 6.52
CA MET A 82 0.32 -12.43 5.91
C MET A 82 -0.76 -12.31 4.83
N LEU A 83 -1.82 -11.54 5.06
CA LEU A 83 -2.81 -11.27 4.00
C LEU A 83 -2.17 -10.59 2.78
N SER A 84 -1.24 -9.66 3.00
CA SER A 84 -0.47 -9.01 1.92
C SER A 84 0.30 -10.05 1.08
N TYR A 85 1.07 -10.93 1.72
CA TYR A 85 1.86 -11.94 1.02
C TYR A 85 1.00 -12.97 0.30
N LEU A 86 -0.05 -13.45 0.96
CA LEU A 86 -0.94 -14.43 0.37
C LEU A 86 -1.68 -13.87 -0.84
N LEU A 87 -2.27 -12.67 -0.73
CA LEU A 87 -3.11 -12.12 -1.80
C LEU A 87 -2.28 -11.62 -2.99
N SER A 88 -1.10 -11.04 -2.76
CA SER A 88 -0.17 -10.72 -3.85
C SER A 88 0.45 -11.97 -4.49
N ASN A 89 0.51 -13.07 -3.74
CA ASN A 89 0.94 -14.40 -4.16
C ASN A 89 2.23 -14.43 -5.00
N ARG A 90 3.19 -13.58 -4.63
CA ARG A 90 4.51 -13.55 -5.28
C ARG A 90 5.24 -14.88 -5.05
N ILE A 91 6.19 -15.19 -5.93
CA ILE A 91 7.12 -16.28 -5.70
C ILE A 91 8.06 -15.87 -4.57
N VAL A 92 8.20 -16.75 -3.58
CA VAL A 92 9.12 -16.56 -2.45
C VAL A 92 9.98 -17.82 -2.36
N GLY A 93 11.26 -17.70 -2.69
CA GLY A 93 12.14 -18.84 -2.93
C GLY A 93 11.71 -19.60 -4.18
N GLU A 94 11.23 -20.83 -4.01
CA GLU A 94 10.90 -21.72 -5.15
C GLU A 94 9.39 -21.89 -5.40
N LYS A 95 8.53 -21.33 -4.55
CA LYS A 95 7.07 -21.53 -4.64
C LYS A 95 6.28 -20.25 -4.36
N PRO A 96 5.04 -20.14 -4.89
CA PRO A 96 4.11 -19.07 -4.53
C PRO A 96 3.85 -18.98 -3.02
N ALA A 97 3.57 -17.78 -2.51
CA ALA A 97 3.29 -17.56 -1.10
C ALA A 97 2.14 -18.43 -0.55
N VAL A 98 1.09 -18.66 -1.35
CA VAL A 98 -0.05 -19.52 -0.95
C VAL A 98 0.35 -20.97 -0.66
N ASP A 99 1.38 -21.50 -1.32
CA ASP A 99 1.83 -22.88 -1.16
C ASP A 99 2.54 -23.13 0.17
N TYR A 100 2.89 -22.08 0.92
CA TYR A 100 3.35 -22.20 2.31
C TYR A 100 2.21 -22.45 3.29
N PHE A 101 0.95 -22.29 2.87
CA PHE A 101 -0.23 -22.41 3.72
C PHE A 101 -1.04 -23.69 3.48
N ALA A 102 -0.63 -24.52 2.51
CA ALA A 102 -1.34 -25.74 2.11
C ALA A 102 -1.54 -26.74 3.28
N ASP A 103 -0.56 -26.85 4.17
CA ASP A 103 -0.58 -27.72 5.36
C ASP A 103 -0.94 -26.98 6.65
N LYS A 104 -1.24 -25.68 6.58
CA LYS A 104 -1.54 -24.82 7.73
C LYS A 104 -3.03 -24.64 7.98
N PHE A 105 -3.87 -24.95 6.99
CA PHE A 105 -5.31 -24.99 7.14
C PHE A 105 -5.78 -26.43 7.33
N ASP A 106 -6.37 -26.72 8.48
CA ASP A 106 -7.04 -28.02 8.71
C ASP A 106 -8.38 -28.16 7.95
N ASP A 107 -8.83 -27.08 7.29
CA ASP A 107 -10.07 -27.03 6.51
C ASP A 107 -9.74 -26.91 5.00
N PRO A 108 -9.87 -28.00 4.23
CA PRO A 108 -9.60 -27.99 2.80
C PRO A 108 -10.46 -27.00 2.01
N MET A 109 -11.68 -26.70 2.46
CA MET A 109 -12.57 -25.76 1.77
C MET A 109 -12.04 -24.33 1.89
N MET A 110 -11.51 -23.99 3.06
CA MET A 110 -10.91 -22.70 3.32
C MET A 110 -9.64 -22.47 2.51
N PHE A 111 -8.79 -23.50 2.37
CA PHE A 111 -7.62 -23.42 1.51
C PHE A 111 -8.02 -23.27 0.03
N ALA A 112 -9.02 -24.02 -0.45
CA ALA A 112 -9.53 -23.87 -1.82
C ALA A 112 -10.13 -22.47 -2.08
N GLN A 113 -10.76 -21.86 -1.07
CA GLN A 113 -11.23 -20.48 -1.15
C GLN A 113 -10.05 -19.49 -1.26
N LEU A 114 -9.01 -19.67 -0.45
CA LEU A 114 -7.78 -18.88 -0.57
C LEU A 114 -7.15 -19.04 -1.96
N GLU A 115 -7.02 -20.26 -2.46
CA GLU A 115 -6.53 -20.53 -3.82
C GLU A 115 -7.37 -19.82 -4.90
N THR A 116 -8.67 -19.68 -4.69
CA THR A 116 -9.56 -18.95 -5.60
C THR A 116 -9.28 -17.45 -5.54
N CYS A 117 -9.10 -16.89 -4.35
CA CYS A 117 -8.78 -15.47 -4.16
C CYS A 117 -7.44 -15.08 -4.79
N VAL A 118 -6.40 -15.90 -4.63
CA VAL A 118 -5.03 -15.58 -5.09
C VAL A 118 -4.81 -15.79 -6.60
N LYS A 119 -5.78 -16.38 -7.32
CA LYS A 119 -5.75 -16.46 -8.80
C LYS A 119 -5.97 -15.11 -9.46
N ILE A 120 -6.47 -14.14 -8.72
CA ILE A 120 -6.75 -12.79 -9.20
C ILE A 120 -5.48 -11.95 -9.08
N PRO A 121 -4.96 -11.37 -10.19
CA PRO A 121 -3.78 -10.51 -10.14
C PRO A 121 -3.97 -9.37 -9.14
N THR A 122 -3.14 -9.35 -8.11
CA THR A 122 -3.29 -8.45 -6.98
C THR A 122 -1.95 -7.81 -6.61
N GLU A 123 -1.95 -6.50 -6.44
CA GLU A 123 -0.84 -5.78 -5.84
C GLU A 123 -1.24 -5.23 -4.47
N THR A 124 -0.27 -5.15 -3.57
CA THR A 124 -0.45 -4.72 -2.18
C THR A 124 0.51 -3.59 -1.87
N ILE A 125 0.00 -2.51 -1.30
CA ILE A 125 0.75 -1.38 -0.77
C ILE A 125 0.70 -1.50 0.76
N LEU A 126 1.71 -2.17 1.32
CA LEU A 126 1.83 -2.42 2.74
C LEU A 126 2.77 -1.40 3.39
N PHE A 127 2.28 -0.63 4.36
CA PHE A 127 3.07 0.41 5.01
C PHE A 127 2.58 0.69 6.44
N ASN A 128 3.49 1.22 7.25
CA ASN A 128 3.16 1.80 8.55
C ASN A 128 2.89 3.30 8.36
N ILE A 129 1.73 3.78 8.82
CA ILE A 129 1.30 5.17 8.57
C ILE A 129 2.20 6.21 9.25
N ASP A 130 2.65 5.94 10.49
CA ASP A 130 3.55 6.83 11.23
C ASP A 130 4.87 7.02 10.46
N SER A 131 5.42 5.95 9.89
CA SER A 131 6.67 6.00 9.11
C SER A 131 6.59 6.79 7.80
N LYS A 132 5.38 6.93 7.23
CA LYS A 132 5.16 7.63 5.96
C LYS A 132 4.59 9.03 6.15
N SER A 133 4.15 9.35 7.36
CA SER A 133 3.49 10.60 7.70
C SER A 133 4.38 11.83 7.48
N PRO A 134 3.83 12.95 6.98
CA PRO A 134 4.53 14.23 6.99
C PRO A 134 4.81 14.70 8.42
N LEU A 135 5.80 15.59 8.57
CA LEU A 135 6.12 16.21 9.88
C LEU A 135 4.93 16.98 10.47
N THR A 136 4.09 17.57 9.60
CA THR A 136 2.88 18.30 9.99
C THR A 136 1.65 17.42 9.82
N LYS A 137 0.98 17.17 10.94
CA LYS A 137 -0.25 16.39 11.02
C LYS A 137 -1.46 17.33 11.11
N ASP A 138 -2.08 17.58 9.96
CA ASP A 138 -3.36 18.28 9.82
C ASP A 138 -4.44 17.34 9.28
N LYS A 139 -5.68 17.84 9.12
CA LYS A 139 -6.83 17.07 8.62
C LYS A 139 -6.64 16.37 7.26
N THR A 140 -5.64 16.76 6.48
CA THR A 140 -5.32 16.17 5.17
C THR A 140 -4.15 15.18 5.23
N ALA A 141 -3.56 14.95 6.41
CA ALA A 141 -2.36 14.13 6.54
C ALA A 141 -2.57 12.69 6.03
N ILE A 142 -3.74 12.09 6.25
CA ILE A 142 -4.05 10.74 5.73
C ILE A 142 -4.11 10.74 4.20
N LEU A 143 -4.82 11.70 3.60
CA LEU A 143 -4.82 11.88 2.15
C LEU A 143 -3.39 11.99 1.58
N ARG A 144 -2.54 12.82 2.20
CA ARG A 144 -1.14 12.98 1.77
C ARG A 144 -0.35 11.68 1.88
N VAL A 145 -0.55 10.89 2.94
CA VAL A 145 0.11 9.58 3.08
C VAL A 145 -0.37 8.61 2.00
N PHE A 146 -1.68 8.48 1.77
CA PHE A 146 -2.22 7.61 0.72
C PHE A 146 -1.70 8.00 -0.66
N ALA A 147 -1.62 9.30 -0.94
CA ALA A 147 -1.04 9.81 -2.18
C ALA A 147 0.43 9.44 -2.33
N LYS A 148 1.23 9.72 -1.29
CA LYS A 148 2.66 9.40 -1.24
C LYS A 148 2.91 7.92 -1.54
N VAL A 149 2.27 7.02 -0.80
CA VAL A 149 2.50 5.57 -0.98
C VAL A 149 1.97 5.06 -2.31
N PHE A 150 0.89 5.67 -2.84
CA PHE A 150 0.40 5.35 -4.17
C PHE A 150 1.39 5.77 -5.27
N TYR A 151 1.95 6.97 -5.19
CA TYR A 151 2.96 7.42 -6.18
C TYR A 151 4.27 6.63 -6.05
N GLU A 152 4.73 6.34 -4.83
CA GLU A 152 5.87 5.44 -4.60
C GLU A 152 5.62 4.07 -5.24
N HIS A 153 4.40 3.52 -5.12
CA HIS A 153 4.00 2.26 -5.78
C HIS A 153 4.04 2.33 -7.31
N LEU A 154 3.84 3.51 -7.90
CA LEU A 154 4.00 3.74 -9.34
C LEU A 154 5.47 3.95 -9.76
N GLY A 155 6.42 3.99 -8.81
CA GLY A 155 7.84 4.30 -9.04
C GLY A 155 8.17 5.79 -9.01
N PHE A 156 7.20 6.64 -8.64
CA PHE A 156 7.37 8.10 -8.58
C PHE A 156 7.84 8.57 -7.20
N TYR A 157 8.35 9.79 -7.12
CA TYR A 157 8.83 10.43 -5.91
C TYR A 157 7.66 10.95 -5.05
N GLY A 158 7.01 10.05 -4.32
CA GLY A 158 5.83 10.38 -3.52
C GLY A 158 6.06 11.36 -2.36
N ASN A 159 7.31 11.72 -2.03
CA ASN A 159 7.62 12.74 -1.03
C ASN A 159 7.30 14.17 -1.49
N ASP A 160 7.32 14.41 -2.80
CA ASP A 160 7.01 15.71 -3.39
C ASP A 160 5.94 15.55 -4.47
N LEU A 161 4.77 16.13 -4.23
CA LEU A 161 3.63 15.99 -5.13
C LEU A 161 3.89 16.63 -6.50
N LYS A 162 4.67 17.72 -6.56
CA LYS A 162 4.99 18.41 -7.81
C LYS A 162 5.87 17.53 -8.70
N VAL A 163 6.88 16.91 -8.10
CA VAL A 163 7.73 15.94 -8.78
C VAL A 163 6.93 14.71 -9.22
N ALA A 164 6.12 14.12 -8.32
CA ALA A 164 5.31 12.95 -8.65
C ALA A 164 4.32 13.21 -9.80
N LYS A 165 3.75 14.41 -9.88
CA LYS A 165 2.87 14.81 -11.00
C LYS A 165 3.63 14.98 -12.31
N LEU A 166 4.85 15.52 -12.27
CA LEU A 166 5.72 15.57 -13.45
C LEU A 166 6.02 14.16 -13.95
N GLU A 167 6.49 13.27 -13.08
CA GLU A 167 6.83 11.89 -13.44
C GLU A 167 5.60 11.14 -13.99
N GLN A 168 4.42 11.34 -13.37
CA GLN A 168 3.18 10.79 -13.89
C GLN A 168 2.83 11.34 -15.28
N PHE A 169 3.03 12.63 -15.54
CA PHE A 169 2.79 13.24 -16.85
C PHE A 169 3.74 12.70 -17.93
N ILE A 170 5.03 12.57 -17.58
CA ILE A 170 6.06 12.00 -18.45
C ILE A 170 5.73 10.54 -18.77
N ALA A 171 5.36 9.75 -17.76
CA ALA A 171 5.00 8.35 -17.92
C ALA A 171 3.77 8.16 -18.82
N LYS A 172 2.72 8.98 -18.62
CA LYS A 172 1.52 8.98 -19.49
C LYS A 172 1.83 9.37 -20.93
N SER A 173 2.88 10.17 -21.14
CA SER A 173 3.37 10.55 -22.46
C SER A 173 4.28 9.50 -23.11
N ASN A 174 4.58 8.39 -22.42
CA ASN A 174 5.59 7.40 -22.82
C ASN A 174 6.96 8.02 -23.08
N LYS A 175 7.36 8.98 -22.24
CA LYS A 175 8.62 9.74 -22.36
C LYS A 175 9.59 9.55 -21.21
N THR A 176 9.36 8.55 -20.36
CA THR A 176 10.15 8.32 -19.14
C THR A 176 11.62 8.10 -19.45
N GLU A 177 11.93 7.20 -20.38
CA GLU A 177 13.32 6.87 -20.73
C GLU A 177 14.01 8.02 -21.45
N GLU A 178 13.31 8.72 -22.36
CA GLU A 178 13.88 9.89 -23.03
C GLU A 178 14.15 11.04 -22.06
N PHE A 179 13.25 11.29 -21.11
CA PHE A 179 13.46 12.30 -20.08
C PHE A 179 14.64 11.95 -19.18
N ARG A 180 14.69 10.71 -18.67
CA ARG A 180 15.80 10.22 -17.82
C ARG A 180 17.15 10.33 -18.53
N SER A 181 17.21 9.87 -19.78
CA SER A 181 18.44 9.92 -20.58
C SER A 181 18.88 11.36 -20.89
N SER A 182 17.92 12.26 -21.15
CA SER A 182 18.21 13.68 -21.39
C SER A 182 18.73 14.34 -20.10
N PHE A 183 18.03 14.14 -18.97
CA PHE A 183 18.46 14.65 -17.67
C PHE A 183 19.85 14.15 -17.27
N GLU A 184 20.11 12.84 -17.37
CA GLU A 184 21.41 12.26 -17.03
C GLU A 184 22.54 12.84 -17.88
N ARG A 185 22.29 13.08 -19.17
CA ARG A 185 23.27 13.70 -20.06
C ARG A 185 23.57 15.17 -19.70
N ILE A 186 22.58 15.91 -19.18
CA ILE A 186 22.69 17.34 -18.85
C ILE A 186 23.28 17.53 -17.45
N ASN A 187 22.68 16.89 -16.45
CA ASN A 187 23.04 17.00 -15.03
C ASN A 187 24.26 16.15 -14.67
N GLY A 188 24.44 14.99 -15.32
CA GLY A 188 25.50 14.02 -15.02
C GLY A 188 25.15 12.96 -13.98
N GLY A 189 23.95 12.99 -13.40
CA GLY A 189 23.43 11.98 -12.47
C GLY A 189 22.07 11.41 -12.89
N GLU A 190 21.69 10.27 -12.34
CA GLU A 190 20.39 9.67 -12.61
C GLU A 190 19.26 10.53 -12.02
N TRP A 191 18.14 10.64 -12.74
CA TRP A 191 16.97 11.38 -12.26
C TRP A 191 16.46 10.85 -10.91
N GLU A 192 16.46 9.53 -10.73
CA GLU A 192 15.95 8.90 -9.51
C GLU A 192 16.75 9.26 -8.26
N ASP A 193 18.06 9.46 -8.43
CA ASP A 193 19.00 9.87 -7.39
C ASP A 193 18.97 11.38 -7.13
N SER A 194 18.52 12.18 -8.10
CA SER A 194 18.60 13.65 -8.05
C SER A 194 17.27 14.33 -7.70
N ARG A 195 16.14 13.63 -7.86
CA ARG A 195 14.78 14.19 -7.72
C ARG A 195 14.41 14.65 -6.31
N ASP A 196 15.14 14.24 -5.28
CA ASP A 196 14.96 14.75 -3.91
C ASP A 196 15.42 16.20 -3.75
N SER A 197 16.34 16.62 -4.62
CA SER A 197 17.01 17.91 -4.66
C SER A 197 16.62 18.70 -5.91
N PHE A 198 15.50 18.34 -6.56
CA PHE A 198 15.05 18.90 -7.85
C PHE A 198 15.00 20.44 -7.87
N ALA A 199 14.73 21.06 -6.72
CA ALA A 199 14.67 22.51 -6.57
C ALA A 199 15.98 23.24 -6.93
N PHE A 200 17.11 22.55 -6.94
CA PHE A 200 18.42 23.11 -7.30
C PHE A 200 18.79 22.90 -8.77
N PHE A 201 18.01 22.12 -9.51
CA PHE A 201 18.33 21.69 -10.88
C PHE A 201 17.36 22.31 -11.90
N GLU A 202 16.98 23.59 -11.72
CA GLU A 202 16.02 24.27 -12.61
C GLU A 202 16.44 24.17 -14.08
N ASP A 203 17.65 24.63 -14.41
CA ASP A 203 18.11 24.68 -15.79
C ASP A 203 18.18 23.27 -16.42
N ASP A 204 18.68 22.29 -15.66
CA ASP A 204 18.81 20.90 -16.13
C ASP A 204 17.43 20.27 -16.39
N ILE A 205 16.47 20.48 -15.48
CA ILE A 205 15.10 19.96 -15.61
C ILE A 205 14.38 20.64 -16.77
N VAL A 206 14.52 21.96 -16.90
CA VAL A 206 13.93 22.74 -17.99
C VAL A 206 14.46 22.26 -19.33
N GLU A 207 15.77 22.10 -19.48
CA GLU A 207 16.39 21.60 -20.71
C GLU A 207 15.93 20.16 -21.00
N ALA A 208 15.93 19.28 -19.99
CA ALA A 208 15.45 17.90 -20.15
C ALA A 208 13.97 17.81 -20.57
N MET A 209 13.11 18.67 -20.01
CA MET A 209 11.70 18.77 -20.40
C MET A 209 11.55 19.30 -21.82
N THR A 210 12.33 20.30 -22.23
CA THR A 210 12.27 20.82 -23.59
C THR A 210 12.70 19.78 -24.62
N GLU A 211 13.76 19.01 -24.36
CA GLU A 211 14.22 17.96 -25.27
C GLU A 211 13.28 16.76 -25.35
N SER A 212 12.81 16.26 -24.20
CA SER A 212 12.05 15.00 -24.14
C SER A 212 10.56 15.18 -24.38
N LEU A 213 9.97 16.29 -23.92
CA LEU A 213 8.53 16.56 -23.99
C LEU A 213 8.16 17.53 -25.11
N GLY A 214 9.14 18.17 -25.76
CA GLY A 214 8.91 19.17 -26.81
C GLY A 214 8.23 20.44 -26.30
N MET A 215 8.32 20.70 -24.99
CA MET A 215 7.78 21.91 -24.36
C MET A 215 8.68 23.11 -24.66
N SER A 216 8.09 24.29 -24.80
CA SER A 216 8.88 25.52 -24.86
C SER A 216 9.61 25.74 -23.54
N GLU A 217 10.82 26.32 -23.59
CA GLU A 217 11.59 26.65 -22.39
C GLU A 217 10.76 27.50 -21.41
N THR A 218 10.01 28.49 -21.92
CA THR A 218 9.10 29.31 -21.10
C THR A 218 8.06 28.47 -20.37
N SER A 219 7.46 27.48 -21.06
CA SER A 219 6.47 26.59 -20.43
C SER A 219 7.09 25.70 -19.35
N ALA A 220 8.28 25.16 -19.58
CA ALA A 220 9.00 24.34 -18.61
C ALA A 220 9.42 25.17 -17.38
N ARG A 221 9.97 26.38 -17.59
CA ARG A 221 10.30 27.33 -16.51
C ARG A 221 9.09 27.76 -15.73
N ASN A 222 7.96 28.03 -16.38
CA ASN A 222 6.72 28.39 -15.69
C ASN A 222 6.19 27.25 -14.82
N TRP A 223 6.31 25.99 -15.27
CA TRP A 223 5.96 24.84 -14.44
C TRP A 223 6.91 24.72 -13.24
N PHE A 224 8.23 24.82 -13.47
CA PHE A 224 9.23 24.70 -12.41
C PHE A 224 9.08 25.80 -11.34
N ASN A 225 8.91 27.05 -11.78
CA ASN A 225 8.76 28.23 -10.91
C ASN A 225 7.32 28.45 -10.41
N GLY A 226 6.35 27.69 -10.94
CA GLY A 226 4.96 27.79 -10.50
C GLY A 226 4.83 27.47 -9.01
N GLU A 227 4.39 28.46 -8.23
CA GLU A 227 4.11 28.34 -6.80
C GLU A 227 2.67 27.87 -6.51
N GLU A 228 1.87 27.60 -7.55
CA GLU A 228 0.53 27.04 -7.35
C GLU A 228 0.65 25.73 -6.56
N GLU A 229 0.12 25.74 -5.32
CA GLU A 229 -0.02 24.53 -4.53
C GLU A 229 -0.83 23.54 -5.36
N ILE A 230 -0.22 22.41 -5.70
CA ILE A 230 -0.96 21.31 -6.31
C ILE A 230 -1.89 20.78 -5.21
N GLU A 231 -3.10 21.33 -5.14
CA GLU A 231 -4.12 20.85 -4.21
C GLU A 231 -4.55 19.45 -4.64
N LEU A 232 -4.11 18.45 -3.90
CA LEU A 232 -4.61 17.10 -4.05
C LEU A 232 -5.94 16.97 -3.30
N SER A 233 -7.00 16.63 -4.02
CA SER A 233 -8.27 16.23 -3.43
C SER A 233 -8.39 14.71 -3.35
N ILE A 234 -9.28 14.22 -2.47
CA ILE A 234 -9.62 12.79 -2.39
C ILE A 234 -10.14 12.29 -3.74
N GLU A 235 -11.03 13.06 -4.40
CA GLU A 235 -11.59 12.72 -5.71
C GLU A 235 -10.47 12.53 -6.75
N GLN A 236 -9.50 13.44 -6.80
CA GLN A 236 -8.41 13.36 -7.76
C GLN A 236 -7.51 12.14 -7.49
N LEU A 237 -7.19 11.85 -6.22
CA LEU A 237 -6.42 10.66 -5.86
C LEU A 237 -7.17 9.37 -6.26
N VAL A 238 -8.45 9.26 -5.92
CA VAL A 238 -9.25 8.07 -6.25
C VAL A 238 -9.43 7.91 -7.76
N LYS A 239 -9.56 9.00 -8.50
CA LYS A 239 -9.58 8.98 -9.97
C LYS A 239 -8.28 8.41 -10.55
N GLU A 240 -7.14 8.75 -9.96
CA GLU A 240 -5.84 8.22 -10.39
C GLU A 240 -5.64 6.76 -10.01
N ILE A 241 -6.03 6.35 -8.80
CA ILE A 241 -6.07 4.94 -8.38
C ILE A 241 -6.95 4.14 -9.34
N LYS A 242 -8.13 4.66 -9.68
CA LYS A 242 -9.04 4.03 -10.64
C LYS A 242 -8.40 3.89 -12.03
N GLY A 243 -7.75 4.95 -12.52
CA GLY A 243 -7.03 4.92 -13.79
C GLY A 243 -5.93 3.86 -13.81
N TYR A 244 -5.21 3.70 -12.69
CA TYR A 244 -4.19 2.67 -12.54
C TYR A 244 -4.76 1.25 -12.59
N ILE A 245 -5.76 0.93 -11.77
CA ILE A 245 -6.36 -0.42 -11.80
C ILE A 245 -7.05 -0.72 -13.14
N ASP A 246 -7.57 0.30 -13.83
CA ASP A 246 -8.18 0.14 -15.16
C ASP A 246 -7.13 -0.21 -16.22
N SER A 247 -5.90 0.33 -16.12
CA SER A 247 -4.81 -0.01 -17.06
C SER A 247 -4.26 -1.42 -16.87
N LYS A 248 -4.41 -2.00 -15.67
CA LYS A 248 -4.01 -3.39 -15.34
C LYS A 248 -5.04 -4.44 -15.75
N GLY A 249 -6.26 -4.02 -16.06
CA GLY A 249 -7.34 -4.89 -16.54
C GLY A 249 -8.47 -5.12 -15.52
N LYS A 250 -9.59 -5.67 -16.00
CA LYS A 250 -10.85 -5.77 -15.23
C LYS A 250 -10.75 -6.63 -13.96
N ASN A 251 -9.87 -7.62 -13.98
CA ASN A 251 -9.70 -8.58 -12.90
C ASN A 251 -8.51 -8.22 -11.99
N PHE A 252 -7.97 -7.01 -12.09
CA PHE A 252 -6.89 -6.60 -11.20
C PHE A 252 -7.44 -6.13 -9.84
N ARG A 253 -6.65 -6.31 -8.77
CA ARG A 253 -6.95 -5.83 -7.42
C ARG A 253 -5.77 -5.03 -6.85
N LEU A 254 -6.07 -3.97 -6.11
CA LEU A 254 -5.09 -3.19 -5.37
C LEU A 254 -5.49 -3.11 -3.89
N LEU A 255 -4.58 -3.43 -2.98
CA LEU A 255 -4.85 -3.45 -1.55
C LEU A 255 -3.96 -2.43 -0.85
N PHE A 256 -4.56 -1.43 -0.20
CA PHE A 256 -3.87 -0.59 0.78
C PHE A 256 -3.91 -1.29 2.13
N MET A 257 -2.75 -1.59 2.68
CA MET A 257 -2.60 -2.33 3.94
C MET A 257 -1.82 -1.46 4.92
N VAL A 258 -2.56 -0.81 5.80
CA VAL A 258 -2.08 0.30 6.62
C VAL A 258 -1.94 -0.14 8.08
N ASP A 259 -0.70 -0.21 8.55
CA ASP A 259 -0.43 -0.56 9.93
C ASP A 259 -0.46 0.68 10.84
N GLU A 260 -0.91 0.49 12.08
CA GLU A 260 -0.97 1.46 13.18
C GLU A 260 -1.89 2.68 12.97
N VAL A 261 -2.90 2.56 12.11
CA VAL A 261 -3.88 3.61 11.85
C VAL A 261 -4.62 4.07 13.11
N GLY A 262 -5.03 3.14 13.98
CA GLY A 262 -5.75 3.50 15.20
C GLY A 262 -4.92 4.41 16.13
N GLN A 263 -3.63 4.11 16.27
CA GLN A 263 -2.72 4.94 17.07
C GLN A 263 -2.43 6.27 16.37
N TYR A 264 -2.27 6.24 15.05
CA TYR A 264 -2.07 7.45 14.25
C TYR A 264 -3.25 8.40 14.32
N ILE A 265 -4.49 7.91 14.27
CA ILE A 265 -5.68 8.76 14.41
C ILE A 265 -5.82 9.20 15.87
N GLY A 266 -5.65 8.29 16.83
CA GLY A 266 -5.90 8.55 18.24
C GLY A 266 -7.34 9.01 18.44
N SER A 267 -7.52 10.21 19.01
CA SER A 267 -8.83 10.84 19.22
C SER A 267 -9.16 11.94 18.20
N ASP A 268 -8.44 12.01 17.08
CA ASP A 268 -8.64 13.05 16.06
C ASP A 268 -9.79 12.68 15.11
N SER A 269 -10.95 13.32 15.31
CA SER A 269 -12.15 13.08 14.50
C SER A 269 -11.99 13.52 13.04
N ASP A 270 -11.19 14.55 12.76
CA ASP A 270 -10.99 15.05 11.41
C ASP A 270 -10.19 14.05 10.57
N LEU A 271 -9.18 13.43 11.18
CA LEU A 271 -8.42 12.35 10.56
C LEU A 271 -9.28 11.09 10.33
N MET A 272 -10.11 10.71 11.31
CA MET A 272 -11.03 9.59 11.14
C MET A 272 -12.02 9.84 10.00
N LEU A 273 -12.58 11.04 9.93
CA LEU A 273 -13.47 11.45 8.84
C LEU A 273 -12.73 11.43 7.50
N ASN A 274 -11.48 11.90 7.44
CA ASN A 274 -10.67 11.87 6.22
C ASN A 274 -10.44 10.44 5.73
N LEU A 275 -10.09 9.50 6.61
CA LEU A 275 -9.96 8.07 6.26
C LEU A 275 -11.28 7.51 5.74
N GLN A 276 -12.38 7.79 6.43
CA GLN A 276 -13.71 7.33 6.04
C GLN A 276 -14.06 7.82 4.63
N THR A 277 -13.88 9.12 4.35
CA THR A 277 -14.17 9.69 3.03
C THR A 277 -13.31 9.07 1.93
N ILE A 278 -12.03 8.78 2.19
CA ILE A 278 -11.17 8.07 1.24
C ILE A 278 -11.71 6.66 0.96
N VAL A 279 -12.06 5.90 2.00
CA VAL A 279 -12.58 4.53 1.88
C VAL A 279 -13.91 4.51 1.12
N GLU A 280 -14.83 5.44 1.41
CA GLU A 280 -16.13 5.57 0.74
C GLU A 280 -15.99 5.93 -0.74
N GLU A 281 -15.12 6.90 -1.06
CA GLU A 281 -14.88 7.31 -2.44
C GLU A 281 -14.21 6.19 -3.24
N ILE A 282 -13.26 5.46 -2.65
CA ILE A 282 -12.67 4.25 -3.23
C ILE A 282 -13.74 3.19 -3.47
N GLY A 283 -14.57 2.87 -2.48
CA GLY A 283 -15.64 1.88 -2.58
C GLY A 283 -16.60 2.21 -3.74
N THR A 284 -17.00 3.48 -3.83
CA THR A 284 -17.92 3.99 -4.86
C THR A 284 -17.31 3.92 -6.26
N LYS A 285 -16.06 4.35 -6.45
CA LYS A 285 -15.45 4.47 -7.78
C LYS A 285 -14.77 3.18 -8.26
N CYS A 286 -14.26 2.36 -7.34
CA CYS A 286 -13.47 1.17 -7.67
C CYS A 286 -14.27 -0.13 -7.53
N ALA A 287 -15.42 -0.10 -6.87
CA ALA A 287 -16.43 -1.17 -6.85
C ALA A 287 -15.87 -2.56 -6.50
N GLY A 288 -15.15 -2.65 -5.38
CA GLY A 288 -14.60 -3.91 -4.85
C GLY A 288 -13.23 -4.27 -5.42
N ARG A 289 -12.69 -3.48 -6.35
CA ARG A 289 -11.36 -3.72 -6.93
C ARG A 289 -10.21 -3.14 -6.13
N VAL A 290 -10.50 -2.22 -5.21
CA VAL A 290 -9.52 -1.63 -4.31
C VAL A 290 -10.01 -1.83 -2.89
N TRP A 291 -9.14 -2.32 -2.02
CA TRP A 291 -9.43 -2.60 -0.61
C TRP A 291 -8.54 -1.77 0.30
N VAL A 292 -9.08 -1.36 1.44
CA VAL A 292 -8.33 -0.62 2.47
C VAL A 292 -8.43 -1.39 3.77
N MET A 293 -7.31 -1.94 4.23
CA MET A 293 -7.23 -2.71 5.45
C MET A 293 -6.34 -1.98 6.44
N VAL A 294 -6.81 -1.80 7.66
CA VAL A 294 -6.10 -1.02 8.68
C VAL A 294 -5.98 -1.79 9.98
N THR A 295 -4.91 -1.56 10.74
CA THR A 295 -4.77 -2.09 12.10
C THR A 295 -4.96 -1.01 13.15
N SER A 296 -5.50 -1.41 14.29
CA SER A 296 -5.74 -0.53 15.44
C SER A 296 -5.67 -1.30 16.75
N GLN A 297 -5.33 -0.63 17.84
CA GLN A 297 -5.47 -1.20 19.17
C GLN A 297 -6.94 -1.23 19.60
N GLU A 298 -7.69 -0.20 19.24
CA GLU A 298 -9.09 0.00 19.60
C GLU A 298 -10.04 -0.52 18.52
N ALA A 299 -11.23 -0.96 18.96
CA ALA A 299 -12.32 -1.28 18.05
C ALA A 299 -12.82 0.01 17.37
N ILE A 300 -13.30 -0.10 16.13
CA ILE A 300 -13.78 1.08 15.41
C ILE A 300 -14.91 1.79 16.17
N ASP A 301 -15.80 1.02 16.81
CA ASP A 301 -16.94 1.52 17.59
C ASP A 301 -16.54 2.28 18.86
N SER A 302 -15.33 2.07 19.40
CA SER A 302 -14.86 2.85 20.55
C SER A 302 -14.26 4.18 20.13
N ILE A 303 -13.68 4.25 18.92
CA ILE A 303 -13.10 5.48 18.36
C ILE A 303 -14.23 6.41 17.84
N THR A 304 -15.25 5.85 17.20
CA THR A 304 -16.37 6.64 16.63
C THR A 304 -17.32 7.21 17.70
N LYS A 305 -17.40 6.58 18.88
CA LYS A 305 -18.22 7.08 20.02
C LYS A 305 -17.70 8.38 20.64
N ILE A 306 -16.46 8.77 20.39
CA ILE A 306 -15.90 10.03 20.88
C ILE A 306 -16.53 11.24 20.12
N SER A 307 -17.25 10.99 19.02
CA SER A 307 -17.88 12.03 18.18
C SER A 307 -19.40 11.90 18.04
N GLY A 308 -20.11 11.39 19.07
CA GLY A 308 -21.56 11.30 18.99
C GLY A 308 -22.26 10.91 20.29
N ASP A 309 -22.25 11.80 21.28
CA ASP A 309 -23.49 12.06 22.02
C ASP A 309 -24.21 13.17 21.25
N ASP A 310 -25.16 12.80 20.38
CA ASP A 310 -26.36 13.58 20.10
C ASP A 310 -27.34 12.83 19.16
N PHE A 311 -28.53 12.61 19.72
CA PHE A 311 -29.80 12.02 19.22
C PHE A 311 -29.97 10.50 19.17
#